data_AF-A0A369K2G9-F1
#
_entry.id   AF-A0A369K2G9-F1
#
_cell.length_a   1.000
_cell.length_b   1.000
_cell.length_c   1.000
_cell.angle_alpha   90.00
_cell.angle_beta   90.00
_cell.angle_gamma   90.00
#
_symmetry.space_group_name_H-M   'P 1'
#
loop_
_entity.id
_entity.type
_entity.pdbx_description
1 polymer ?
#
loop_
_entity_poly.entity_id
_entity_poly.type
_entity_poly.pdbx_seq_one_letter_code
_entity_poly.pdbx_strand_id
1 'polypeptide(L)'
;MAISDMFSGAAVGWRQFTLEFAVGGTFDLLTSEQWARLFIPSTNDANEGGLGSWRVHVRYHPNSTAASFSSQARHTRNNTDSFIDKLCNSDDHLYVMRWAHHEDASGALARFQERFLASQRSRAEKARLKQIEAERKKCAELARLANVGLIVDRKQVERMTIPQLDDQLSIHKKIFNDEILLKVLQKELKSRAFKLLAVLAAITRNEERILLLHALLLPNRDNLCASSADAAAIDVTVGANAMRLLGEIGGAAGAEELAGGAVTTDSGKDYMEEEDKYYEVCR
;
A
#
# COMPACT_ATOMS: atom_id res chain seq x y z
N MET A 1 3.12 -33.34 -9.93
CA MET A 1 1.81 -32.67 -10.10
C MET A 1 1.94 -31.22 -10.59
N ALA A 2 2.72 -30.35 -9.94
CA ALA A 2 2.83 -28.92 -10.30
C ALA A 2 3.12 -28.60 -11.78
N ILE A 3 3.95 -29.38 -12.48
CA ILE A 3 4.25 -29.16 -13.91
C ILE A 3 3.04 -29.47 -14.80
N SER A 4 2.29 -30.53 -14.50
CA SER A 4 1.08 -30.89 -15.24
C SER A 4 -0.03 -29.86 -15.07
N ASP A 5 -0.16 -29.31 -13.86
CA ASP A 5 -1.15 -28.27 -13.53
C ASP A 5 -0.81 -26.92 -14.19
N MET A 6 0.48 -26.61 -14.32
CA MET A 6 0.94 -25.42 -15.05
C MET A 6 0.62 -25.51 -16.55
N PHE A 7 0.87 -26.67 -17.18
CA PHE A 7 0.59 -26.84 -18.61
C PHE A 7 -0.90 -27.02 -18.91
N SER A 8 -1.70 -27.57 -18.00
CA SER A 8 -3.15 -27.65 -18.17
C SER A 8 -3.81 -26.26 -18.07
N GLY A 9 -3.35 -25.41 -17.14
CA GLY A 9 -3.75 -24.00 -17.08
C GLY A 9 -3.32 -23.20 -18.32
N ALA A 10 -2.06 -23.36 -18.75
CA ALA A 10 -1.56 -22.73 -19.97
C ALA A 10 -2.36 -23.14 -21.22
N ALA A 11 -2.74 -24.42 -21.34
CA ALA A 11 -3.54 -24.91 -22.47
C ALA A 11 -4.93 -24.24 -22.56
N VAL A 12 -5.53 -23.84 -21.43
CA VAL A 12 -6.78 -23.06 -21.41
C VAL A 12 -6.52 -21.64 -21.95
N GLY A 13 -5.44 -20.99 -21.52
CA GLY A 13 -5.05 -19.67 -22.02
C GLY A 13 -4.74 -19.69 -23.52
N TRP A 14 -3.95 -20.66 -23.97
CA TRP A 14 -3.61 -20.82 -25.39
C TRP A 14 -4.85 -20.97 -26.27
N ARG A 15 -5.88 -21.69 -25.82
CA ARG A 15 -7.14 -21.80 -26.57
C ARG A 15 -7.76 -20.44 -26.85
N GLN A 16 -7.77 -19.52 -25.87
CA GLN A 16 -8.32 -18.17 -26.05
C GLN A 16 -7.53 -17.37 -27.09
N PHE A 17 -6.20 -17.49 -27.09
CA PHE A 17 -5.34 -16.80 -28.07
C PHE A 17 -5.34 -17.44 -29.46
N THR A 18 -5.74 -18.71 -29.59
CA THR A 18 -5.76 -19.41 -30.89
C THR A 18 -7.10 -19.36 -31.61
N LEU A 19 -8.17 -18.85 -30.98
CA LEU A 19 -9.52 -18.81 -31.59
C LEU A 19 -9.54 -18.02 -32.91
N GLU A 20 -8.77 -16.94 -33.00
CA GLU A 20 -8.64 -16.12 -34.21
C GLU A 20 -7.91 -16.83 -35.37
N PHE A 21 -7.14 -17.88 -35.08
CA PHE A 21 -6.41 -18.71 -36.03
C PHE A 21 -7.14 -20.00 -36.43
N ALA A 22 -8.34 -20.25 -35.88
CA ALA A 22 -9.15 -21.38 -36.28
C ALA A 22 -9.63 -21.23 -37.74
N VAL A 23 -9.95 -22.36 -38.38
CA VAL A 23 -10.60 -22.36 -39.71
C VAL A 23 -11.96 -21.67 -39.58
N GLY A 24 -12.23 -20.68 -40.43
CA GLY A 24 -13.36 -19.76 -40.33
C GLY A 24 -13.19 -18.62 -39.32
N GLY A 25 -12.03 -18.53 -38.65
CA GLY A 25 -11.66 -17.45 -37.75
C GLY A 25 -11.21 -16.17 -38.47
N THR A 26 -10.96 -15.10 -37.71
CA THR A 26 -10.66 -13.78 -38.25
C THR A 26 -9.51 -13.77 -39.25
N PHE A 27 -8.44 -14.54 -39.00
CA PHE A 27 -7.30 -14.63 -39.91
C PHE A 27 -7.59 -15.47 -41.17
N ASP A 28 -8.42 -16.50 -41.07
CA ASP A 28 -8.82 -17.34 -42.20
C ASP A 28 -9.75 -16.58 -43.18
N LEU A 29 -10.49 -15.60 -42.66
CA LEU A 29 -11.39 -14.75 -43.43
C LEU A 29 -10.70 -13.55 -44.11
N LEU A 30 -9.42 -13.29 -43.82
CA LEU A 30 -8.70 -12.17 -44.43
C LEU A 30 -8.47 -12.42 -45.91
N THR A 31 -8.69 -11.39 -46.72
CA THR A 31 -8.35 -11.45 -48.16
C THR A 31 -6.83 -11.47 -48.36
N SER A 32 -6.37 -11.94 -49.52
CA SER A 32 -4.94 -11.94 -49.85
C SER A 32 -4.30 -10.54 -49.75
N GLU A 33 -5.06 -9.48 -50.05
CA GLU A 33 -4.59 -8.09 -49.89
C GLU A 33 -4.46 -7.68 -48.43
N GLN A 34 -5.39 -8.09 -47.57
CA GLN A 34 -5.31 -7.82 -46.13
C GLN A 34 -4.17 -8.61 -45.48
N TRP A 35 -3.99 -9.87 -45.87
CA TRP A 35 -2.84 -10.69 -45.49
C TRP A 35 -1.51 -10.04 -45.89
N ALA A 36 -1.40 -9.51 -47.10
CA ALA A 36 -0.19 -8.82 -47.55
C ALA A 36 0.11 -7.53 -46.78
N ARG A 37 -0.90 -6.90 -46.16
CA ARG A 37 -0.74 -5.70 -45.31
C ARG A 37 -0.50 -6.04 -43.84
N LEU A 38 -0.80 -7.26 -43.42
CA LEU A 38 -0.64 -7.72 -42.05
C LEU A 38 0.83 -8.06 -41.78
N PHE A 39 1.60 -7.07 -41.34
CA PHE A 39 2.96 -7.28 -40.85
C PHE A 39 2.93 -7.42 -39.32
N ILE A 40 2.99 -8.66 -38.83
CA ILE A 40 3.22 -8.94 -37.40
C ILE A 40 4.67 -9.40 -37.26
N PRO A 41 5.54 -8.66 -36.56
CA PRO A 41 6.91 -9.09 -36.35
C PRO A 41 6.92 -10.43 -35.59
N SER A 42 7.84 -11.32 -35.97
CA SER A 42 7.97 -12.64 -35.36
C SER A 42 8.46 -12.62 -33.91
N THR A 43 8.94 -11.46 -33.44
CA THR A 43 9.37 -11.24 -32.05
C THR A 43 8.53 -10.14 -31.39
N ASN A 44 8.28 -10.32 -30.09
CA ASN A 44 7.52 -9.37 -29.26
C ASN A 44 8.35 -8.15 -28.84
N ASP A 45 9.63 -8.07 -29.25
CA ASP A 45 10.59 -7.07 -28.76
C ASP A 45 10.14 -5.64 -29.02
N ALA A 46 9.55 -5.37 -30.19
CA ALA A 46 9.04 -4.05 -30.55
C ALA A 46 7.84 -3.66 -29.67
N ASN A 47 7.02 -4.63 -29.31
CA ASN A 47 5.80 -4.52 -28.51
C ASN A 47 6.19 -4.24 -27.05
N GLU A 48 7.18 -4.98 -26.55
CA GLU A 48 7.77 -4.80 -25.23
C GLU A 48 8.48 -3.46 -25.11
N GLY A 49 9.24 -3.06 -26.14
CA GLY A 49 9.87 -1.75 -26.23
C GLY A 49 8.85 -0.61 -26.22
N GLY A 50 7.75 -0.77 -26.96
CA GLY A 50 6.63 0.17 -26.97
C GLY A 50 5.95 0.29 -25.60
N LEU A 51 5.66 -0.84 -24.95
CA LEU A 51 5.06 -0.88 -23.62
C LEU A 51 5.98 -0.29 -22.55
N GLY A 52 7.27 -0.61 -22.61
CA GLY A 52 8.30 -0.04 -21.73
C GLY A 52 8.37 1.47 -21.87
N SER A 53 8.41 1.97 -23.11
CA SER A 53 8.41 3.40 -23.42
C SER A 53 7.15 4.08 -22.91
N TRP A 54 5.98 3.46 -23.08
CA TRP A 54 4.70 3.96 -22.55
C TRP A 54 4.72 4.05 -21.02
N ARG A 55 5.21 3.02 -20.32
CA ARG A 55 5.31 3.02 -18.84
C ARG A 55 6.19 4.16 -18.34
N VAL A 56 7.32 4.40 -18.99
CA VAL A 56 8.21 5.52 -18.66
C VAL A 56 7.50 6.85 -18.95
N HIS A 57 6.84 6.97 -20.10
CA HIS A 57 6.12 8.18 -20.48
C HIS A 57 5.03 8.57 -19.46
N VAL A 58 4.18 7.62 -19.05
CA VAL A 58 3.11 7.88 -18.05
C VAL A 58 3.68 8.28 -16.70
N ARG A 59 4.86 7.77 -16.33
CA ARG A 59 5.51 8.14 -15.07
C ARG A 59 5.89 9.63 -15.05
N TYR A 60 6.37 10.17 -16.16
CA TYR A 60 6.74 11.59 -16.29
C TYR A 60 5.56 12.48 -16.72
N HIS A 61 4.57 11.91 -17.41
CA HIS A 61 3.39 12.60 -17.93
C HIS A 61 2.11 11.90 -17.45
N PRO A 62 1.76 12.00 -16.15
CA PRO A 62 0.66 11.23 -15.56
C PRO A 62 -0.72 11.60 -16.13
N ASN A 63 -0.85 12.78 -16.75
CA ASN A 63 -2.08 13.22 -17.41
C ASN A 63 -2.14 12.86 -18.90
N SER A 64 -1.10 12.19 -19.43
CA SER A 64 -1.06 11.78 -20.83
C SER A 64 -1.92 10.54 -21.08
N THR A 65 -2.48 10.43 -22.28
CA THR A 65 -3.30 9.29 -22.69
C THR A 65 -2.52 8.37 -23.63
N ALA A 66 -2.95 7.11 -23.73
CA ALA A 66 -2.35 6.16 -24.67
C ALA A 66 -2.46 6.66 -26.13
N ALA A 67 -3.54 7.38 -26.45
CA ALA A 67 -3.74 8.01 -27.74
C ALA A 67 -2.71 9.12 -27.99
N SER A 68 -2.51 10.02 -27.02
CA SER A 68 -1.51 11.09 -27.11
C SER A 68 -0.09 10.53 -27.29
N PHE A 69 0.28 9.52 -26.51
CA PHE A 69 1.57 8.84 -26.67
C PHE A 69 1.72 8.16 -28.03
N SER A 70 0.70 7.42 -28.47
CA SER A 70 0.73 6.74 -29.77
C SER A 70 0.80 7.74 -30.93
N SER A 71 0.12 8.87 -30.83
CA SER A 71 0.21 9.95 -31.81
C SER A 71 1.60 10.59 -31.82
N GLN A 72 2.19 10.87 -30.65
CA GLN A 72 3.55 11.39 -30.56
C GLN A 72 4.59 10.39 -31.11
N ALA A 73 4.49 9.12 -30.75
CA ALA A 73 5.38 8.08 -31.24
C ALA A 73 5.29 7.92 -32.77
N ARG A 74 4.07 7.96 -33.34
CA ARG A 74 3.86 7.96 -34.80
C ARG A 74 4.41 9.23 -35.45
N HIS A 75 4.19 10.39 -34.84
CA HIS A 75 4.70 11.67 -35.32
C HIS A 75 6.22 11.65 -35.48
N THR A 76 6.93 11.21 -34.44
CA THR A 76 8.39 11.08 -34.46
C THR A 76 8.85 10.01 -35.45
N ARG A 77 8.23 8.82 -35.45
CA ARG A 77 8.63 7.71 -36.33
C ARG A 77 8.44 8.04 -37.81
N ASN A 78 7.38 8.74 -38.15
CA ASN A 78 7.08 9.11 -39.54
C ASN A 78 7.77 10.40 -39.98
N ASN A 79 8.50 11.06 -39.08
CA ASN A 79 9.08 12.38 -39.31
C ASN A 79 8.03 13.37 -39.86
N THR A 80 6.86 13.39 -39.21
CA THR A 80 5.72 14.19 -39.65
C THR A 80 6.05 15.67 -39.70
N ASP A 81 6.99 16.17 -38.89
CA ASP A 81 7.50 17.55 -38.97
C ASP A 81 8.02 17.89 -40.37
N SER A 82 8.90 17.03 -40.93
CA SER A 82 9.43 17.24 -42.29
C SER A 82 8.36 17.15 -43.38
N PHE A 83 7.28 16.40 -43.15
CA PHE A 83 6.14 16.35 -44.07
C PHE A 83 5.35 17.66 -44.01
N ILE A 84 5.03 18.12 -42.80
CA ILE A 84 4.30 19.36 -42.56
C ILE A 84 5.06 20.54 -43.18
N ASP A 85 6.36 20.66 -42.91
CA ASP A 85 7.19 21.77 -43.41
C ASP A 85 7.27 21.83 -44.94
N LYS A 86 7.20 20.67 -45.62
CA LYS A 86 7.36 20.59 -47.07
C LYS A 86 6.04 20.71 -47.84
N LEU A 87 4.95 20.22 -47.25
CA LEU A 87 3.72 19.94 -47.99
C LEU A 87 2.48 20.63 -47.42
N CYS A 88 2.49 21.05 -46.14
CA CYS A 88 1.35 21.74 -45.55
C CYS A 88 1.47 23.25 -45.73
N ASN A 89 0.35 23.88 -46.07
CA ASN A 89 0.22 25.33 -46.12
C ASN A 89 -0.72 25.83 -45.01
N SER A 90 -0.94 27.15 -44.95
CA SER A 90 -1.78 27.77 -43.93
C SER A 90 -3.23 27.26 -43.92
N ASP A 91 -3.79 26.87 -45.07
CA ASP A 91 -5.16 26.36 -45.16
C ASP A 91 -5.25 24.93 -44.58
N ASP A 92 -4.23 24.11 -44.80
CA ASP A 92 -4.13 22.78 -44.18
C ASP A 92 -4.05 22.87 -42.65
N HIS A 93 -3.27 23.83 -42.14
CA HIS A 93 -3.21 24.10 -40.70
C HIS A 93 -4.57 24.53 -40.15
N LEU A 94 -5.28 25.43 -40.83
CA LEU A 94 -6.62 25.84 -40.44
C LEU A 94 -7.61 24.67 -40.44
N TYR A 95 -7.51 23.78 -41.43
CA TYR A 95 -8.34 22.57 -41.50
C TYR A 95 -8.09 21.65 -40.31
N VAL A 96 -6.81 21.34 -40.00
CA VAL A 96 -6.44 20.48 -38.87
C VAL A 96 -6.89 21.09 -37.53
N MET A 97 -6.74 22.40 -37.35
CA MET A 97 -7.22 23.07 -36.12
C MET A 97 -8.74 22.95 -35.97
N ARG A 98 -9.52 23.15 -37.05
CA ARG A 98 -10.98 22.98 -37.01
C ARG A 98 -11.35 21.54 -36.66
N TRP A 99 -10.63 20.57 -37.22
CA TRP A 99 -10.85 19.16 -36.91
C TRP A 99 -10.53 18.83 -35.45
N ALA A 100 -9.41 19.32 -34.93
CA ALA A 100 -9.03 19.16 -33.52
C ALA A 100 -10.09 19.75 -32.58
N HIS A 101 -10.60 20.96 -32.89
CA HIS A 101 -11.70 21.56 -32.14
C HIS A 101 -12.99 20.72 -32.19
N HIS A 102 -13.32 20.12 -33.34
CA HIS A 102 -14.47 19.23 -33.45
C HIS A 102 -14.29 17.94 -32.63
N GLU A 103 -13.09 17.36 -32.62
CA GLU A 103 -12.77 16.21 -31.76
C GLU A 103 -12.81 16.58 -30.28
N ASP A 104 -12.28 17.73 -29.89
CA ASP A 104 -12.31 18.22 -28.51
C ASP A 104 -13.74 18.50 -28.04
N ALA A 105 -14.60 19.01 -28.94
CA ALA A 105 -16.02 19.20 -28.67
C ALA A 105 -16.75 17.89 -28.32
N SER A 106 -16.22 16.73 -28.71
CA SER A 106 -16.75 15.43 -28.29
C SER A 106 -16.63 15.18 -26.78
N GLY A 107 -15.74 15.91 -26.09
CA GLY A 107 -15.50 15.81 -24.64
C GLY A 107 -14.92 14.47 -24.19
N ALA A 108 -14.44 13.62 -25.10
CA ALA A 108 -13.93 12.29 -24.76
C ALA A 108 -12.74 12.34 -23.81
N LEU A 109 -11.81 13.26 -24.03
CA LEU A 109 -10.66 13.48 -23.15
C LEU A 109 -11.09 13.98 -21.76
N ALA A 110 -12.04 14.91 -21.70
CA ALA A 110 -12.57 15.42 -20.44
C ALA A 110 -13.22 14.30 -19.60
N ARG A 111 -14.03 13.44 -20.23
CA ARG A 111 -14.62 12.25 -19.57
C ARG A 111 -13.55 11.28 -19.09
N PHE A 112 -12.50 11.04 -19.87
CA PHE A 112 -11.39 10.19 -19.46
C PHE A 112 -10.65 10.76 -18.24
N GLN A 113 -10.34 12.07 -18.27
CA GLN A 113 -9.68 12.76 -17.17
C GLN A 113 -10.52 12.73 -15.89
N GLU A 114 -11.82 12.98 -15.99
CA GLU A 114 -12.73 12.89 -14.86
C GLU A 114 -12.72 11.50 -14.21
N ARG A 115 -12.86 10.44 -15.02
CA ARG A 115 -12.78 9.05 -14.55
C ARG A 115 -11.43 8.72 -13.91
N PHE A 116 -10.34 9.17 -14.52
CA PHE A 116 -9.00 8.98 -13.99
C PHE A 116 -8.82 9.65 -12.63
N LEU A 117 -9.23 10.92 -12.51
CA LEU A 117 -9.17 11.66 -11.26
C LEU A 117 -10.06 11.04 -10.18
N ALA A 118 -11.27 10.58 -10.52
CA ALA A 118 -12.14 9.87 -9.59
C ALA A 118 -11.50 8.58 -9.06
N SER A 119 -10.87 7.79 -9.95
CA SER A 119 -10.14 6.58 -9.55
C SER A 119 -8.96 6.90 -8.63
N GLN A 120 -8.18 7.95 -8.94
CA GLN A 120 -7.06 8.38 -8.11
C GLN A 120 -7.51 8.85 -6.72
N ARG A 121 -8.61 9.61 -6.65
CA ARG A 121 -9.23 10.02 -5.37
C ARG A 121 -9.69 8.82 -4.55
N SER A 122 -10.38 7.86 -5.18
CA SER A 122 -10.82 6.63 -4.51
C SER A 122 -9.64 5.82 -3.95
N ARG A 123 -8.55 5.69 -4.72
CA ARG A 123 -7.32 5.02 -4.25
C ARG A 123 -6.68 5.73 -3.07
N ALA A 124 -6.59 7.06 -3.13
CA ALA A 124 -6.04 7.86 -2.05
C ALA A 124 -6.88 7.72 -0.78
N GLU A 125 -8.21 7.76 -0.89
CA GLU A 125 -9.11 7.61 0.26
C GLU A 125 -9.01 6.19 0.87
N LYS A 126 -9.03 5.15 0.03
CA LYS A 126 -8.80 3.77 0.51
C LYS A 126 -7.46 3.61 1.22
N ALA A 127 -6.41 4.29 0.73
CA ALA A 127 -5.10 4.26 1.38
C ALA A 127 -5.13 4.97 2.75
N ARG A 128 -5.78 6.13 2.84
CA ARG A 128 -5.97 6.86 4.11
C ARG A 128 -6.74 6.04 5.14
N LEU A 129 -7.88 5.46 4.74
CA LEU A 129 -8.68 4.60 5.63
C LEU A 129 -7.89 3.40 6.14
N LYS A 130 -7.10 2.75 5.27
CA LYS A 130 -6.20 1.65 5.68
C LYS A 130 -5.14 2.11 6.68
N GLN A 131 -4.59 3.31 6.50
CA GLN A 131 -3.62 3.88 7.42
C GLN A 131 -4.25 4.15 8.80
N ILE A 132 -5.41 4.81 8.83
CA ILE A 132 -6.16 5.08 10.06
C ILE A 132 -6.50 3.77 10.79
N GLU A 133 -6.97 2.74 10.07
CA GLU A 133 -7.28 1.45 10.65
C GLU A 133 -6.02 0.74 11.19
N ALA A 134 -4.91 0.82 10.47
CA ALA A 134 -3.63 0.26 10.90
C ALA A 134 -3.12 0.97 12.17
N GLU A 135 -3.23 2.30 12.25
CA GLU A 135 -2.89 3.08 13.43
C GLU A 135 -3.81 2.75 14.60
N ARG A 136 -5.13 2.66 14.38
CA ARG A 136 -6.08 2.23 15.41
C ARG A 136 -5.75 0.85 15.97
N LYS A 137 -5.43 -0.11 15.11
CA LYS A 137 -5.01 -1.47 15.52
C LYS A 137 -3.70 -1.44 16.32
N LYS A 138 -2.73 -0.62 15.89
CA LYS A 138 -1.48 -0.42 16.64
C LYS A 138 -1.74 0.17 18.02
N CYS A 139 -2.53 1.24 18.13
CA CYS A 139 -2.87 1.88 19.39
C CYS A 139 -3.64 0.93 20.33
N ALA A 140 -4.64 0.20 19.82
CA ALA A 140 -5.41 -0.77 20.60
C ALA A 140 -4.52 -1.91 21.13
N GLU A 141 -3.59 -2.39 20.31
CA GLU A 141 -2.64 -3.43 20.71
C GLU A 141 -1.65 -2.91 21.76
N LEU A 142 -1.13 -1.68 21.60
CA LEU A 142 -0.26 -1.08 22.62
C LEU A 142 -1.00 -0.88 23.95
N ALA A 143 -2.26 -0.45 23.92
CA ALA A 143 -3.08 -0.34 25.13
C ALA A 143 -3.33 -1.71 25.79
N ARG A 144 -3.60 -2.75 24.99
CA ARG A 144 -3.74 -4.13 25.48
C ARG A 144 -2.46 -4.62 26.17
N LEU A 145 -1.30 -4.40 25.54
CA LEU A 145 0.00 -4.80 26.08
C LEU A 145 0.36 -4.02 27.35
N ALA A 146 0.01 -2.72 27.41
CA ALA A 146 0.17 -1.91 28.62
C ALA A 146 -0.65 -2.47 29.79
N ASN A 147 -1.88 -2.92 29.54
CA ASN A 147 -2.74 -3.53 30.57
C ASN A 147 -2.24 -4.90 31.06
N VAL A 148 -1.62 -5.71 30.19
CA VAL A 148 -1.00 -6.99 30.60
C VAL A 148 0.16 -6.75 31.56
N GLY A 149 0.93 -5.68 31.31
CA GLY A 149 2.10 -5.33 32.12
C GLY A 149 3.31 -6.23 31.86
N LEU A 150 4.49 -5.71 32.15
CA LEU A 150 5.74 -6.46 32.06
C LEU A 150 5.94 -7.32 33.31
N ILE A 151 6.19 -8.62 33.12
CA ILE A 151 6.52 -9.54 34.21
C ILE A 151 8.02 -9.83 34.17
N VAL A 152 8.72 -9.45 35.24
CA VAL A 152 10.18 -9.56 35.36
C VAL A 152 10.60 -10.79 36.17
N ASP A 153 9.73 -11.32 37.05
CA ASP A 153 10.04 -12.48 37.89
C ASP A 153 10.23 -13.75 37.04
N ARG A 154 11.46 -14.26 37.02
CA ARG A 154 11.86 -15.44 36.26
C ARG A 154 11.01 -16.67 36.62
N LYS A 155 10.66 -16.86 37.90
CA LYS A 155 9.85 -18.00 38.34
C LYS A 155 8.41 -17.92 37.83
N GLN A 156 7.90 -16.70 37.68
CA GLN A 156 6.57 -16.47 37.13
C GLN A 156 6.56 -16.68 35.62
N VAL A 157 7.60 -16.22 34.91
CA VAL A 157 7.77 -16.38 33.46
C VAL A 157 7.89 -17.86 33.07
N GLU A 158 8.59 -18.68 33.87
CA GLU A 158 8.69 -20.13 33.64
C GLU A 158 7.35 -20.86 33.67
N ARG A 159 6.34 -20.32 34.35
CA ARG A 159 5.00 -20.90 34.48
C ARG A 159 4.00 -20.37 33.44
N MET A 160 4.41 -19.42 32.60
CA MET A 160 3.52 -18.82 31.60
C MET A 160 3.14 -19.79 30.48
N THR A 161 1.93 -19.60 29.99
CA THR A 161 1.39 -20.26 28.78
C THR A 161 1.99 -19.62 27.51
N ILE A 162 1.84 -20.28 26.36
CA ILE A 162 2.35 -19.76 25.08
C ILE A 162 1.77 -18.36 24.76
N PRO A 163 0.46 -18.10 24.89
CA PRO A 163 -0.10 -16.76 24.63
C PRO A 163 0.50 -15.68 25.55
N GLN A 164 0.70 -16.01 26.83
CA GLN A 164 1.32 -15.10 27.79
C GLN A 164 2.79 -14.80 27.44
N LEU A 165 3.54 -15.78 26.95
CA LEU A 165 4.91 -15.56 26.46
C LEU A 165 4.92 -14.70 25.18
N ASP A 166 3.94 -14.86 24.30
CA ASP A 166 3.79 -14.01 23.11
C ASP A 166 3.49 -12.55 23.45
N ASP A 167 2.70 -12.31 24.50
CA ASP A 167 2.45 -10.97 25.03
C ASP A 167 3.73 -10.35 25.61
N GLN A 168 4.51 -11.11 26.40
CA GLN A 168 5.79 -10.62 26.94
C GLN A 168 6.82 -10.34 25.83
N LEU A 169 6.90 -11.20 24.80
CA LEU A 169 7.73 -10.94 23.63
C LEU A 169 7.29 -9.67 22.88
N SER A 170 5.98 -9.46 22.76
CA SER A 170 5.42 -8.28 22.11
C SER A 170 5.72 -7.00 22.90
N ILE A 171 5.68 -7.05 24.23
CA ILE A 171 6.09 -5.94 25.11
C ILE A 171 7.58 -5.63 24.89
N HIS A 172 8.46 -6.63 24.97
CA HIS A 172 9.90 -6.40 24.76
C HIS A 172 10.23 -5.89 23.35
N LYS A 173 9.51 -6.36 22.32
CA LYS A 173 9.72 -5.96 20.93
C LYS A 173 9.17 -4.56 20.62
N LYS A 174 7.97 -4.23 21.08
CA LYS A 174 7.25 -3.00 20.69
C LYS A 174 7.43 -1.85 21.67
N ILE A 175 7.54 -2.13 22.97
CA ILE A 175 7.66 -1.09 24.01
C ILE A 175 9.13 -0.85 24.37
N PHE A 176 9.89 -1.92 24.61
CA PHE A 176 11.31 -1.81 24.98
C PHE A 176 12.26 -1.74 23.78
N ASN A 177 11.72 -1.92 22.57
CA ASN A 177 12.45 -1.86 21.31
C ASN A 177 13.73 -2.71 21.32
N ASP A 178 13.65 -3.96 21.80
CA ASP A 178 14.80 -4.88 21.88
C ASP A 178 15.34 -5.19 20.47
N GLU A 179 16.56 -4.72 20.20
CA GLU A 179 17.23 -4.80 18.89
C GLU A 179 17.37 -6.23 18.36
N ILE A 180 17.50 -7.22 19.24
CA ILE A 180 17.63 -8.62 18.87
C ILE A 180 16.25 -9.18 18.51
N LEU A 181 15.23 -8.92 19.33
CA LEU A 181 13.87 -9.39 19.07
C LEU A 181 13.22 -8.70 17.86
N LEU A 182 13.65 -7.50 17.49
CA LEU A 182 13.23 -6.88 16.23
C LEU A 182 13.66 -7.70 15.01
N LYS A 183 14.89 -8.23 15.03
CA LYS A 183 15.49 -9.03 13.95
C LYS A 183 14.96 -10.47 13.91
N VAL A 184 14.60 -11.04 15.06
CA VAL A 184 14.04 -12.40 15.14
C VAL A 184 12.61 -12.42 14.59
N LEU A 185 12.35 -13.36 13.67
CA LEU A 185 11.02 -13.57 13.11
C LEU A 185 10.22 -14.51 14.02
N GLN A 186 8.94 -14.20 14.29
CA GLN A 186 8.10 -15.04 15.15
C GLN A 186 7.99 -16.51 14.68
N LYS A 187 8.15 -16.75 13.36
CA LYS A 187 8.20 -18.10 12.77
C LYS A 187 9.39 -18.94 13.23
N GLU A 188 10.43 -18.33 13.80
CA GLU A 188 11.61 -19.03 14.33
C GLU A 188 11.36 -19.48 15.78
N LEU A 189 10.46 -18.81 16.50
CA LEU A 189 10.06 -19.13 17.87
C LEU A 189 8.83 -20.05 17.90
N LYS A 190 8.93 -21.22 17.26
CA LYS A 190 7.78 -22.14 17.10
C LYS A 190 7.37 -22.84 18.39
N SER A 191 8.33 -23.16 19.27
CA SER A 191 8.09 -23.93 20.49
C SER A 191 8.04 -23.03 21.72
N ARG A 192 7.33 -23.50 22.76
CA ARG A 192 7.29 -22.84 24.07
C ARG A 192 8.69 -22.62 24.64
N ALA A 193 9.59 -23.60 24.49
CA ALA A 193 10.95 -23.52 25.03
C ALA A 193 11.75 -22.37 24.40
N PHE A 194 11.65 -22.19 23.08
CA PHE A 194 12.32 -21.08 22.40
C PHE A 194 11.73 -19.72 22.79
N LYS A 195 10.40 -19.62 22.93
CA LYS A 195 9.73 -18.40 23.40
C LYS A 195 10.16 -18.05 24.83
N LEU A 196 10.18 -19.04 25.73
CA LEU A 196 10.62 -18.86 27.11
C LEU A 196 12.08 -18.38 27.19
N LEU A 197 12.98 -19.03 26.46
CA LEU A 197 14.39 -18.63 26.41
C LEU A 197 14.55 -17.21 25.87
N ALA A 198 13.80 -16.86 24.82
CA ALA A 198 13.84 -15.53 24.23
C ALA A 198 13.34 -14.44 25.19
N VAL A 199 12.26 -14.70 25.96
CA VAL A 199 11.77 -13.78 27.00
C VAL A 199 12.80 -13.62 28.12
N LEU A 200 13.32 -14.72 28.66
CA LEU A 200 14.33 -14.66 29.74
C LEU A 200 15.58 -13.90 29.30
N ALA A 201 16.06 -14.15 28.07
CA ALA A 201 17.19 -13.43 27.52
C ALA A 201 16.87 -11.93 27.28
N ALA A 202 15.63 -11.60 26.90
CA ALA A 202 15.20 -10.20 26.75
C ALA A 202 15.09 -9.47 28.10
N ILE A 203 14.65 -10.15 29.15
CA ILE A 203 14.65 -9.62 30.52
C ILE A 203 16.09 -9.29 30.93
N THR A 204 17.04 -10.21 30.75
CA THR A 204 18.45 -9.96 31.11
C THR A 204 19.08 -8.81 30.33
N ARG A 205 18.73 -8.64 29.05
CA ARG A 205 19.28 -7.54 28.23
C ARG A 205 18.69 -6.18 28.58
N ASN A 206 17.41 -6.15 28.92
CA ASN A 206 16.70 -4.92 29.23
C ASN A 206 16.67 -4.63 30.74
N GLU A 207 17.43 -5.35 31.56
CA GLU A 207 17.42 -5.27 33.02
C GLU A 207 17.66 -3.83 33.52
N GLU A 208 18.66 -3.14 32.98
CA GLU A 208 18.93 -1.74 33.33
C GLU A 208 17.79 -0.79 32.95
N ARG A 209 17.18 -0.98 31.77
CA ARG A 209 16.03 -0.16 31.31
C ARG A 209 14.78 -0.41 32.17
N ILE A 210 14.58 -1.65 32.58
CA ILE A 210 13.48 -2.06 33.46
C ILE A 210 13.67 -1.45 34.85
N LEU A 211 14.88 -1.49 35.39
CA LEU A 211 15.22 -0.90 36.68
C LEU A 211 15.05 0.63 36.68
N LEU A 212 15.48 1.31 35.62
CA LEU A 212 15.27 2.75 35.45
C LEU A 212 13.78 3.12 35.39
N LEU A 213 12.97 2.38 34.63
CA LEU A 213 11.52 2.58 34.60
C LEU A 213 10.88 2.35 35.97
N HIS A 214 11.30 1.31 36.69
CA HIS A 214 10.79 1.03 38.03
C HIS A 214 11.19 2.13 39.04
N ALA A 215 12.41 2.66 38.95
CA ALA A 215 12.87 3.77 39.79
C ALA A 215 12.13 5.08 39.52
N LEU A 216 11.76 5.35 38.26
CA LEU A 216 11.01 6.54 37.87
C LEU A 216 9.51 6.46 38.22
N LEU A 217 8.95 5.26 38.33
CA LEU A 217 7.54 5.02 38.67
C LEU A 217 7.29 4.86 40.18
N LEU A 218 8.32 4.69 40.99
CA LEU A 218 8.19 4.76 42.45
C LEU A 218 8.10 6.24 42.85
N PRO A 219 7.01 6.71 43.47
CA PRO A 219 7.01 8.03 44.07
C PRO A 219 8.10 8.04 45.14
N ASN A 220 8.98 9.04 45.05
CA ASN A 220 10.08 9.34 45.95
C ASN A 220 9.59 9.22 47.42
N ARG A 221 9.76 8.05 48.04
CA ARG A 221 9.22 7.74 49.37
C ARG A 221 10.05 8.35 50.50
N ASP A 222 11.16 8.99 50.16
CA ASP A 222 12.15 9.44 51.15
C ASP A 222 11.97 10.91 51.58
N ASN A 223 10.93 11.62 51.12
CA ASN A 223 10.65 13.01 51.52
C ASN A 223 9.37 13.21 52.36
N LEU A 224 8.75 12.15 52.88
CA LEU A 224 7.59 12.25 53.78
C LEU A 224 7.95 11.76 55.19
N CYS A 225 9.03 12.32 55.74
CA CYS A 225 9.28 12.34 57.18
C CYS A 225 9.42 13.81 57.64
N ALA A 226 8.46 14.66 57.27
CA ALA A 226 8.25 15.95 57.92
C ALA A 226 6.78 16.38 57.80
N SER A 227 6.23 16.73 58.96
CA SER A 227 4.91 17.32 59.25
C SER A 227 3.66 16.48 58.93
N SER A 228 3.06 16.00 60.02
CA SER A 228 1.64 15.79 60.19
C SER A 228 0.82 17.02 59.79
N ALA A 229 -0.10 16.87 58.85
CA ALA A 229 -1.48 17.36 58.90
C ALA A 229 -2.15 17.14 57.53
N ASP A 230 -3.45 16.87 57.57
CA ASP A 230 -4.41 16.90 56.46
C ASP A 230 -4.45 15.72 55.50
N ALA A 231 -5.21 14.72 55.93
CA ALA A 231 -5.86 13.75 55.07
C ALA A 231 -7.08 14.38 54.37
N ALA A 232 -7.01 14.59 53.06
CA ALA A 232 -8.17 14.58 52.15
C ALA A 232 -7.70 14.68 50.68
N ALA A 233 -8.42 13.97 49.79
CA ALA A 233 -8.29 13.97 48.33
C ALA A 233 -7.19 13.08 47.70
N ILE A 234 -7.47 11.77 47.62
CA ILE A 234 -6.89 10.88 46.62
C ILE A 234 -7.69 11.07 45.34
N ASP A 235 -7.17 11.87 44.40
CA ASP A 235 -7.72 12.05 43.06
C ASP A 235 -6.94 11.21 42.02
N VAL A 236 -7.69 10.62 41.10
CA VAL A 236 -7.32 9.60 40.13
C VAL A 236 -6.57 10.26 38.97
N THR A 237 -5.29 10.59 39.16
CA THR A 237 -4.46 11.23 38.11
C THR A 237 -3.08 10.59 37.90
N VAL A 238 -2.88 9.35 38.35
CA VAL A 238 -1.60 8.63 38.18
C VAL A 238 -1.54 7.83 36.86
N GLY A 239 -2.68 7.52 36.24
CA GLY A 239 -2.73 6.72 35.00
C GLY A 239 -2.42 7.47 33.70
N ALA A 240 -2.58 8.80 33.67
CA ALA A 240 -2.46 9.58 32.44
C ALA A 240 -1.01 10.03 32.12
N ASN A 241 -0.17 10.21 33.15
CA ASN A 241 1.21 10.71 32.96
C ASN A 241 2.20 9.63 32.50
N ALA A 242 1.96 8.35 32.80
CA ALA A 242 2.82 7.26 32.34
C ALA A 242 2.75 7.04 30.81
N MET A 243 1.59 7.33 30.19
CA MET A 243 1.41 7.27 28.74
C MET A 243 2.06 8.44 27.99
N ARG A 244 2.19 9.60 28.65
CA ARG A 244 2.80 10.79 28.05
C ARG A 244 4.33 10.70 28.00
N LEU A 245 4.96 10.12 29.03
CA LEU A 245 6.41 9.91 29.07
C LEU A 245 6.92 8.84 28.07
N LEU A 246 6.08 7.86 27.74
CA LEU A 246 6.41 6.83 26.73
C LEU A 246 6.25 7.32 25.29
N GLY A 247 5.54 8.43 25.06
CA GLY A 247 5.40 9.08 23.76
C GLY A 247 6.59 9.98 23.38
N GLU A 248 7.33 10.50 24.35
CA GLU A 248 8.40 11.48 24.09
C GLU A 248 9.78 10.84 23.83
N ILE A 249 9.94 9.54 24.07
CA ILE A 249 11.18 8.78 23.78
C ILE A 249 11.20 8.27 22.31
N GLY A 250 10.06 8.33 21.61
CA GLY A 250 9.92 7.95 20.20
C GLY A 250 9.76 9.15 19.29
N GLY A 251 10.89 9.76 18.91
CA GLY A 251 11.11 10.62 17.73
C GLY A 251 9.90 11.32 17.08
N ALA A 252 9.90 12.65 17.18
CA ALA A 252 9.02 13.57 16.49
C ALA A 252 9.00 13.38 14.95
N ALA A 253 7.80 13.33 14.38
CA ALA A 253 7.54 13.71 12.99
C ALA A 253 6.08 14.17 12.81
N GLY A 254 5.91 15.50 12.81
CA GLY A 254 4.89 16.28 12.07
C GLY A 254 3.44 15.83 12.12
N ALA A 255 2.69 16.34 13.10
CA ALA A 255 1.25 16.53 12.97
C ALA A 255 0.99 17.97 12.52
N GLU A 256 0.68 18.16 11.24
CA GLU A 256 0.06 19.39 10.76
C GLU A 256 -1.46 19.21 10.86
N GLU A 257 -2.03 20.01 11.76
CA GLU A 257 -3.44 20.26 12.00
C GLU A 257 -4.12 20.76 10.72
N LEU A 258 -5.31 20.25 10.36
CA LEU A 258 -6.31 21.04 9.62
C LEU A 258 -7.72 20.43 9.72
N ALA A 259 -8.50 21.07 10.58
CA ALA A 259 -9.91 21.48 10.46
C ALA A 259 -10.98 20.49 9.96
N GLY A 260 -12.03 20.37 10.78
CA GLY A 260 -13.22 19.60 10.52
C GLY A 260 -14.09 20.11 9.38
N GLY A 261 -14.81 19.16 8.79
CA GLY A 261 -15.92 19.39 7.87
C GLY A 261 -16.89 18.23 7.98
N ALA A 262 -17.99 18.45 8.71
CA ALA A 262 -19.09 17.50 8.81
C ALA A 262 -19.77 17.35 7.46
N VAL A 263 -19.94 16.11 6.98
CA VAL A 263 -20.84 15.80 5.87
C VAL A 263 -21.67 14.57 6.20
N THR A 264 -22.94 14.73 5.88
CA THR A 264 -24.13 13.96 6.19
C THR A 264 -24.11 12.53 5.67
N THR A 265 -24.64 11.61 6.47
CA THR A 265 -25.04 10.26 6.06
C THR A 265 -26.17 10.36 5.04
N ASP A 266 -25.91 9.93 3.79
CA ASP A 266 -26.97 9.57 2.86
C ASP A 266 -26.78 8.13 2.38
N SER A 267 -27.88 7.41 2.49
CA SER A 267 -28.14 6.03 2.08
C SER A 267 -27.98 5.85 0.57
N GLY A 268 -27.11 4.93 0.16
CA GLY A 268 -26.87 4.64 -1.26
C GLY A 268 -26.43 3.21 -1.50
N LYS A 269 -27.44 2.33 -1.59
CA LYS A 269 -27.52 1.00 -2.22
C LYS A 269 -26.24 0.37 -2.80
N ASP A 270 -26.04 -0.87 -2.39
CA ASP A 270 -25.13 -1.88 -2.93
C ASP A 270 -25.05 -1.86 -4.47
N TYR A 271 -23.86 -1.50 -4.97
CA TYR A 271 -23.35 -1.91 -6.28
C TYR A 271 -21.97 -2.52 -6.07
N MET A 272 -21.95 -3.67 -5.39
CA MET A 272 -20.82 -4.59 -5.35
C MET A 272 -21.19 -5.73 -6.30
N GLU A 273 -20.45 -5.91 -7.41
CA GLU A 273 -20.02 -7.24 -7.94
C GLU A 273 -19.54 -7.32 -9.40
N GLU A 274 -19.53 -6.26 -10.24
CA GLU A 274 -19.20 -6.47 -11.67
C GLU A 274 -17.85 -5.92 -12.21
N GLU A 275 -17.10 -5.08 -11.49
CA GLU A 275 -15.87 -4.49 -12.06
C GLU A 275 -14.54 -5.22 -11.75
N ASP A 276 -14.54 -6.23 -10.87
CA ASP A 276 -13.30 -6.96 -10.53
C ASP A 276 -12.86 -7.98 -11.61
N LYS A 277 -13.67 -8.25 -12.63
CA LYS A 277 -13.32 -9.23 -13.69
C LYS A 277 -12.38 -8.70 -14.78
N TYR A 278 -12.14 -7.39 -14.89
CA TYR A 278 -11.30 -6.86 -15.98
C TYR A 278 -9.81 -6.76 -15.64
N TYR A 279 -9.44 -6.76 -14.34
CA TYR A 279 -8.04 -6.58 -13.91
C TYR A 279 -7.37 -7.83 -13.32
N GLU A 280 -8.09 -8.94 -13.14
CA GLU A 280 -7.49 -10.22 -12.70
C GLU A 280 -6.89 -11.06 -13.86
N VAL A 281 -7.09 -10.67 -15.12
CA VAL A 281 -6.56 -11.42 -16.29
C VAL A 281 -5.09 -11.05 -16.62
N CYS A 282 -4.47 -10.12 -15.90
CA CYS A 282 -3.10 -9.67 -16.15
C CYS A 282 -2.18 -9.75 -14.91
N ARG A 283 -2.33 -10.79 -14.09
CA ARG A 283 -1.38 -11.13 -13.04
C ARG A 283 -0.94 -12.58 -13.10
#